data_AF-A0ABD1D562-F1
#
_entry.id   AF-A0ABD1D562-F1
#
_cell.length_a   1.000
_cell.length_b   1.000
_cell.length_c   1.000
_cell.angle_alpha   90.00
_cell.angle_beta   90.00
_cell.angle_gamma   90.00
#
_symmetry.space_group_name_H-M   'P 1'
#
loop_
_entity.id
_entity.type
_entity.pdbx_description
1 polymer ?
#
loop_
_entity_poly.entity_id
_entity_poly.type
_entity_poly.pdbx_seq_one_letter_code
_entity_poly.pdbx_strand_id
1 'polypeptide(L)' 'MAVVRKKQDDKILKTLRELVSIGGNKECFDCGQKGPTYINMTIGSFVCTTCSGIL' A
#
# COMPACT_ATOMS: atom_id res chain seq x y z
N MET A 1 -25.00 6.86 -9.90
CA MET A 1 -24.09 5.78 -9.45
C MET A 1 -22.61 6.16 -9.50
N ALA A 2 -22.12 6.84 -10.55
CA ALA A 2 -20.69 7.22 -10.67
C ALA A 2 -20.14 8.12 -9.54
N VAL A 3 -20.94 9.09 -9.04
CA VAL A 3 -20.51 10.02 -7.97
C VAL A 3 -20.29 9.33 -6.63
N VAL A 4 -21.11 8.32 -6.30
CA VAL A 4 -20.98 7.56 -5.05
C VAL A 4 -19.68 6.74 -5.05
N ARG A 5 -19.33 6.14 -6.20
CA ARG A 5 -18.09 5.37 -6.36
C ARG A 5 -16.85 6.24 -6.17
N LYS A 6 -16.84 7.44 -6.76
CA LYS A 6 -15.74 8.41 -6.58
C LYS A 6 -15.50 8.77 -5.10
N LYS A 7 -16.56 9.05 -4.34
CA LYS A 7 -16.46 9.38 -2.90
C LYS A 7 -15.92 8.21 -2.07
N GLN A 8 -16.18 6.98 -2.51
CA GLN A 8 -15.66 5.78 -1.86
C GLN A 8 -14.17 5.58 -2.18
N ASP A 9 -13.78 5.74 -3.44
CA ASP A 9 -12.38 5.62 -3.88
C ASP A 9 -11.49 6.66 -3.17
N ASP A 10 -11.95 7.90 -3.02
CA ASP A 10 -11.23 8.95 -2.28
C ASP A 10 -10.99 8.57 -0.81
N LYS A 11 -11.97 7.94 -0.16
CA LYS A 11 -11.82 7.45 1.22
C LYS A 11 -10.81 6.32 1.31
N ILE A 12 -10.86 5.36 0.37
CA ILE A 12 -9.92 4.24 0.32
C ILE A 12 -8.49 4.77 0.13
N LEU A 13 -8.29 5.69 -0.80
CA LEU A 13 -6.99 6.31 -1.04
C LEU A 13 -6.48 7.09 0.19
N LYS A 14 -7.36 7.75 0.94
CA LYS A 14 -6.99 8.40 2.19
C LYS A 14 -6.49 7.38 3.22
N THR A 15 -7.23 6.31 3.44
CA THR A 15 -6.83 5.24 4.38
C THR A 15 -5.51 4.60 3.99
N LEU A 16 -5.28 4.32 2.70
CA LEU A 16 -4.01 3.76 2.23
C LEU A 16 -2.82 4.68 2.55
N ARG A 17 -2.96 6.00 2.37
CA ARG A 17 -1.92 6.97 2.72
C ARG A 17 -1.64 7.04 4.22
N GLU A 18 -2.68 6.94 5.04
CA GLU A 18 -2.54 6.87 6.50
C GLU A 18 -1.78 5.60 6.92
N LEU A 19 -2.08 4.45 6.30
CA LEU A 19 -1.39 3.19 6.56
C LEU A 19 0.09 3.23 6.20
N VAL A 20 0.47 3.76 5.02
CA VAL A 20 1.88 3.91 4.62
C VAL A 20 2.65 4.84 5.56
N SER A 21 1.96 5.77 6.24
CA SER A 21 2.59 6.71 7.15
C SER A 21 2.98 6.09 8.50
N ILE A 22 2.49 4.90 8.83
CA ILE A 22 2.90 4.12 10.00
C ILE A 22 4.35 3.68 9.80
N GLY A 23 5.19 3.87 10.83
CA GLY A 23 6.65 3.68 10.73
C GLY A 23 7.09 2.41 10.00
N GLY A 24 6.59 1.25 10.42
CA GLY A 24 6.94 -0.04 9.81
C GLY A 24 6.49 -0.21 8.35
N ASN A 25 5.49 0.55 7.90
CA ASN A 25 4.98 0.50 6.53
C ASN A 25 5.72 1.45 5.58
N LYS A 26 6.70 2.22 6.09
CA LYS A 26 7.56 3.09 5.26
C LYS A 26 8.68 2.32 4.57
N GLU A 27 8.83 1.04 4.90
CA GLU A 27 9.88 0.17 4.43
C GLU A 27 9.26 -1.09 3.81
N CYS A 28 9.92 -1.62 2.79
CA CYS A 28 9.56 -2.89 2.19
C CYS A 28 9.68 -3.99 3.25
N PHE A 29 8.63 -4.78 3.40
CA PHE A 29 8.58 -5.90 4.34
C PHE A 29 9.70 -6.92 4.08
N ASP A 30 10.02 -7.20 2.82
CA ASP A 30 10.98 -8.26 2.47
C ASP A 30 12.45 -7.81 2.51
N CYS A 31 12.74 -6.56 2.16
CA CYS A 31 14.13 -6.10 1.98
C CYS A 31 14.49 -4.82 2.74
N GLY A 32 13.54 -4.21 3.46
CA GLY A 32 13.76 -2.98 4.23
C GLY A 32 13.95 -1.70 3.40
N GLN A 33 13.88 -1.78 2.06
CA GLN A 33 14.01 -0.58 1.22
C GLN A 33 12.88 0.42 1.54
N LYS A 34 13.24 1.68 1.74
CA LYS A 34 12.27 2.75 1.97
C LYS A 34 11.37 2.98 0.74
N GLY A 35 10.13 3.38 1.04
CA GLY A 35 9.14 3.74 0.01
C GLY A 35 8.58 2.52 -0.72
N PRO A 36 7.85 1.62 -0.04
CA PRO A 36 7.16 0.53 -0.71
C PRO A 36 6.12 1.08 -1.70
N THR A 37 6.00 0.41 -2.83
CA THR A 37 5.15 0.83 -3.96
C THR A 37 3.91 -0.04 -4.11
N TYR A 38 3.98 -1.27 -3.60
CA TYR A 38 2.95 -2.31 -3.76
C TYR A 38 2.50 -2.83 -2.40
N ILE A 39 1.33 -3.47 -2.41
CA ILE A 39 0.78 -4.19 -1.27
C ILE A 39 0.62 -5.65 -1.68
N ASN A 40 1.24 -6.55 -0.92
CA ASN A 40 0.94 -7.97 -1.03
C ASN A 40 -0.42 -8.23 -0.39
N MET A 41 -1.45 -8.45 -1.21
CA MET A 41 -2.82 -8.66 -0.76
C MET A 41 -3.05 -9.99 -0.04
N THR A 42 -2.14 -10.96 -0.17
CA THR A 42 -2.23 -12.28 0.48
C THR A 42 -1.92 -12.18 1.97
N ILE A 43 -0.86 -11.44 2.34
CA ILE A 43 -0.41 -11.30 3.74
C ILE A 43 -0.69 -9.91 4.33
N GLY A 44 -1.03 -8.93 3.49
CA GLY A 44 -1.28 -7.55 3.91
C GLY A 44 -0.01 -6.76 4.22
N SER A 45 1.08 -6.98 3.48
CA SER A 45 2.36 -6.30 3.68
C SER A 45 2.65 -5.26 2.60
N PHE A 46 3.44 -4.23 2.94
CA PHE A 46 3.95 -3.24 2.00
C PHE A 46 5.28 -3.70 1.41
N VAL A 47 5.42 -3.70 0.09
CA VAL A 47 6.61 -4.22 -0.61
C VAL A 47 7.07 -3.28 -1.73
N CYS A 48 8.36 -3.30 -2.05
CA CYS A 48 8.92 -2.55 -3.18
C CYS A 48 8.63 -3.26 -4.51
N THR A 49 8.82 -2.55 -5.62
CA THR A 49 8.63 -3.06 -6.99
C THR A 49 9.40 -4.37 -7.26
N THR A 50 10.63 -4.47 -6.74
CA THR A 50 11.46 -5.66 -6.93
C THR A 50 10.89 -6.86 -6.18
N CYS A 51 10.57 -6.70 -4.89
CA CYS A 51 10.03 -7.78 -4.06
C CYS A 51 8.62 -8.21 -4.50
N SER A 52 7.81 -7.29 -5.03
CA SER A 52 6.48 -7.65 -5.57
C SER A 52 6.53 -8.60 -6.77
N GLY A 53 7.65 -8.67 -7.50
CA GLY A 53 7.82 -9.58 -8.64
C GLY A 53 8.53 -10.89 -8.31
N ILE A 54 8.99 -11.05 -7.06
CA ILE A 54 9.62 -12.28 -6.56
C ILE A 54 8.58 -13.19 -5.89
N LEU A 55 7.50 -12.57 -5.37
CA LEU A 55 6.34 -13.25 -4.80
C LEU A 55 5.55 -14.06 -5.84
#